data_AF-A0A382ZND9-F1
#
_entry.id   AF-A0A382ZND9-F1
#
_cell.length_a   1.000
_cell.length_b   1.000
_cell.length_c   1.000
_cell.angle_alpha   90.00
_cell.angle_beta   90.00
_cell.angle_gamma   90.00
#
_symmetry.space_group_name_H-M   'P 1'
#
loop_
_entity.id
_entity.type
_entity.pdbx_description
1 polymer ?
#
loop_
_entity_poly.entity_id
_entity_poly.type
_entity_poly.pdbx_seq_one_letter_code
_entity_poly.pdbx_strand_id
1 'polypeptide(L)'
;MIIKFISIYSTNFDLFGDEAQYWLWSKNLDFGYFSKPPLLPGIIALVCSVFGNSFFVIKMISVLMYCVSSFVVFLISNKLYKNFDLALLTAASFFLMPAVSVSSFLVSTDVILVLFWSLALLQTLIVKEKPSFLNFILLGVFVGLAFLAKYAAIYFIVSLIFLFFEKT
;
A
#
# COMPACT_ATOMS: atom_id res chain seq x y z
N MET A 1 2.08 10.92 14.09
CA MET A 1 2.12 9.49 14.50
C MET A 1 1.82 9.28 15.97
N ILE A 2 2.52 9.95 16.90
CA ILE A 2 2.31 9.78 18.35
C ILE A 2 0.85 10.00 18.77
N ILE A 3 0.22 11.09 18.31
CA ILE A 3 -1.22 11.37 18.54
C ILE A 3 -2.11 10.20 18.08
N LYS A 4 -1.72 9.52 17.01
CA LYS A 4 -2.48 8.44 16.40
C LYS A 4 -2.33 7.13 17.17
N PHE A 5 -1.11 6.76 17.54
CA PHE A 5 -0.86 5.65 18.45
C PHE A 5 -1.66 5.83 19.74
N ILE A 6 -1.60 7.03 20.33
CA ILE A 6 -2.37 7.40 21.51
C ILE A 6 -3.86 7.26 21.22
N SER A 7 -4.38 7.78 20.10
CA SER A 7 -5.81 7.68 19.80
C SER A 7 -6.30 6.23 19.64
N ILE A 8 -5.56 5.36 18.93
CA ILE A 8 -5.94 3.96 18.72
C ILE A 8 -5.86 3.19 20.05
N TYR A 9 -4.88 3.51 20.89
CA TYR A 9 -4.74 2.87 22.20
C TYR A 9 -5.76 3.36 23.23
N SER A 10 -6.10 4.66 23.21
CA SER A 10 -6.95 5.31 24.21
C SER A 10 -8.45 5.29 23.86
N THR A 11 -8.83 4.92 22.64
CA THR A 11 -10.24 4.86 22.22
C THR A 11 -10.66 3.43 21.90
N ASN A 12 -11.88 3.04 22.32
CA ASN A 12 -12.52 1.77 21.93
C ASN A 12 -13.13 1.89 20.52
N PHE A 13 -12.39 2.45 19.57
CA PHE A 13 -12.85 2.55 18.19
C PHE A 13 -12.66 1.19 17.51
N ASP A 14 -13.67 0.35 17.66
CA ASP A 14 -13.70 -1.01 17.14
C ASP A 14 -13.72 -1.04 15.59
N LEU A 15 -13.60 -2.24 15.02
CA LEU A 15 -13.73 -2.43 13.57
C LEU A 15 -15.17 -2.14 13.16
N PHE A 16 -15.35 -1.26 12.17
CA PHE A 16 -16.66 -0.92 11.63
C PHE A 16 -16.70 -1.10 10.11
N GLY A 17 -17.88 -1.46 9.59
CA GLY A 17 -18.11 -1.67 8.16
C GLY A 17 -17.13 -2.67 7.54
N ASP A 18 -16.49 -2.25 6.46
CA ASP A 18 -15.50 -3.02 5.70
C ASP A 18 -14.37 -3.61 6.57
N GLU A 19 -13.92 -2.92 7.63
CA GLU A 19 -12.82 -3.40 8.48
C GLU A 19 -13.17 -4.73 9.17
N ALA A 20 -14.40 -4.84 9.67
CA ALA A 20 -14.88 -6.06 10.33
C ALA A 20 -15.03 -7.21 9.33
N GLN A 21 -15.44 -6.89 8.10
CA GLN A 21 -15.55 -7.86 7.02
C GLN A 21 -14.17 -8.40 6.60
N TYR A 22 -13.17 -7.53 6.44
CA TYR A 22 -11.80 -7.95 6.13
C TYR A 22 -11.18 -8.82 7.23
N TRP A 23 -11.48 -8.50 8.49
CA TRP A 23 -11.08 -9.34 9.62
C TRP A 23 -11.80 -10.69 9.65
N LEU A 24 -13.10 -10.74 9.35
CA LEU A 24 -13.83 -12.01 9.28
C LEU A 24 -13.26 -12.91 8.17
N TRP A 25 -12.99 -12.33 7.00
CA TRP A 25 -12.32 -13.01 5.89
C TRP A 25 -10.92 -13.49 6.24
N SER A 26 -10.19 -12.78 7.12
CA SER A 26 -8.88 -13.23 7.58
C SER A 26 -8.94 -14.50 8.44
N LYS A 27 -10.13 -14.91 8.92
CA LYS A 27 -10.30 -16.16 9.68
C LYS A 27 -10.41 -17.39 8.79
N ASN A 28 -10.90 -17.22 7.57
CA ASN A 28 -11.04 -18.28 6.56
C ASN A 28 -10.49 -17.75 5.23
N LEU A 29 -9.19 -17.99 5.01
CA LEU A 29 -8.50 -17.50 3.83
C LEU A 29 -9.02 -18.20 2.56
N ASP A 30 -9.28 -17.39 1.54
CA ASP A 30 -9.69 -17.84 0.21
C ASP A 30 -8.91 -17.02 -0.85
N PHE A 31 -8.95 -17.45 -2.11
CA PHE A 31 -8.28 -16.76 -3.23
C PHE A 31 -9.02 -15.50 -3.71
N GLY A 32 -10.21 -15.25 -3.17
CA GLY A 32 -10.98 -14.03 -3.41
C GLY A 32 -12.27 -14.04 -2.60
N TYR A 33 -12.80 -12.86 -2.35
CA TYR A 33 -14.04 -12.68 -1.58
C TYR A 33 -15.07 -11.94 -2.41
N PHE A 34 -16.32 -11.94 -1.94
CA PHE A 34 -17.47 -11.42 -2.68
C PHE A 34 -17.23 -10.08 -3.40
N SER A 35 -16.52 -9.14 -2.76
CA SER A 35 -16.25 -7.81 -3.33
C SER A 35 -14.78 -7.42 -3.41
N LYS A 36 -13.84 -8.23 -2.87
CA LYS A 36 -12.43 -7.85 -2.77
C LYS A 36 -11.47 -9.01 -3.05
N PRO A 37 -10.28 -8.68 -3.58
CA PRO A 37 -9.15 -9.60 -3.65
C PRO A 37 -8.64 -10.10 -2.28
N PRO A 38 -7.77 -11.14 -2.25
CA PRO A 38 -7.43 -11.85 -1.02
C PRO A 38 -6.29 -11.25 -0.18
N LEU A 39 -5.53 -10.27 -0.70
CA LEU A 39 -4.27 -9.89 -0.08
C LEU A 39 -4.45 -9.24 1.30
N LEU A 40 -5.44 -8.36 1.46
CA LEU A 40 -5.65 -7.68 2.74
C LEU A 40 -6.07 -8.68 3.85
N PRO A 41 -7.07 -9.55 3.66
CA PRO A 41 -7.36 -10.62 4.62
C PRO A 41 -6.14 -11.51 4.92
N GLY A 42 -5.33 -11.86 3.91
CA GLY A 42 -4.08 -12.59 4.12
C GLY A 42 -3.08 -11.86 5.01
N ILE A 43 -2.89 -10.56 4.80
CA ILE A 43 -2.02 -9.71 5.65
C ILE A 43 -2.56 -9.65 7.08
N ILE A 44 -3.87 -9.45 7.26
CA ILE A 44 -4.49 -9.43 8.59
C ILE A 44 -4.26 -10.77 9.30
N ALA A 45 -4.47 -11.91 8.62
CA ALA A 45 -4.26 -13.23 9.18
C ALA A 45 -2.81 -13.44 9.62
N LEU A 46 -1.85 -13.08 8.76
CA LEU A 46 -0.42 -13.18 9.04
C LEU A 46 -0.04 -12.32 10.25
N VAL A 47 -0.42 -11.05 10.25
CA VAL A 47 -0.09 -10.12 11.35
C VAL A 47 -0.72 -10.59 12.67
N CYS A 48 -1.98 -11.02 12.66
CA CYS A 48 -2.64 -11.52 13.86
C CYS A 48 -2.05 -12.84 14.38
N SER A 49 -1.48 -13.69 13.50
CA SER A 49 -0.80 -14.91 13.92
C SER A 49 0.48 -14.65 14.70
N VAL A 50 1.16 -13.53 14.43
CA VAL A 50 2.44 -13.15 15.05
C VAL A 50 2.24 -12.24 16.27
N PHE A 51 1.37 -11.23 16.17
CA PHE A 51 1.21 -10.18 17.17
C PHE A 51 -0.08 -10.30 18.00
N GLY A 52 -0.89 -11.32 17.72
CA GLY A 52 -2.19 -11.54 18.36
C GLY A 52 -3.33 -10.80 17.67
N ASN A 53 -4.55 -11.14 18.08
CA ASN A 53 -5.76 -10.67 17.45
C ASN A 53 -6.42 -9.55 18.26
N SER A 54 -5.98 -8.31 18.05
CA SER A 54 -6.57 -7.12 18.68
C SER A 54 -6.81 -6.01 17.66
N PHE A 55 -7.75 -5.11 17.94
CA PHE A 55 -8.04 -3.97 17.06
C PHE A 55 -6.84 -3.04 16.88
N PHE A 56 -6.04 -2.87 17.93
CA PHE A 56 -4.79 -2.13 17.86
C PHE A 56 -3.84 -2.74 16.82
N VAL A 57 -3.59 -4.05 16.89
CA VAL A 57 -2.70 -4.76 15.96
C VAL A 57 -3.19 -4.64 14.52
N ILE A 58 -4.50 -4.79 14.30
CA ILE A 58 -5.10 -4.70 12.97
C ILE A 58 -4.96 -3.28 12.41
N LYS A 59 -5.34 -2.24 13.16
CA LYS A 59 -5.23 -0.83 12.72
C LYS A 59 -3.80 -0.36 12.49
N MET A 60 -2.84 -0.99 13.17
CA MET A 60 -1.41 -0.72 12.97
C MET A 60 -0.89 -1.15 11.59
N ILE A 61 -1.58 -2.06 10.89
CA ILE A 61 -1.25 -2.44 9.51
C ILE A 61 -1.29 -1.20 8.62
N SER A 62 -2.38 -0.44 8.64
CA SER A 62 -2.51 0.75 7.77
C SER A 62 -1.47 1.83 8.07
N VAL A 63 -1.15 2.00 9.36
CA VAL A 63 -0.11 2.94 9.80
C VAL A 63 1.24 2.56 9.20
N LEU A 64 1.66 1.30 9.36
CA LEU A 64 2.93 0.79 8.86
C LEU A 64 2.99 0.87 7.33
N MET A 65 1.93 0.46 6.64
CA MET A 65 1.88 0.47 5.18
C MET A 65 2.01 1.88 4.60
N TYR A 66 1.41 2.90 5.22
CA TYR A 66 1.61 4.29 4.80
C TYR A 66 2.99 4.85 5.13
N CYS A 67 3.63 4.42 6.22
CA CYS A 67 5.04 4.75 6.48
C CYS A 67 5.96 4.19 5.39
N VAL A 68 5.78 2.92 5.04
CA VAL A 68 6.54 2.31 3.94
C VAL A 68 6.21 3.01 2.63
N SER A 69 4.94 3.31 2.35
CA SER A 69 4.53 4.04 1.14
C SER A 69 5.19 5.42 1.06
N SER A 70 5.24 6.17 2.16
CA SER A 70 5.93 7.46 2.22
C SER A 70 7.43 7.33 1.92
N PHE A 71 8.08 6.29 2.45
CA PHE A 71 9.47 5.99 2.11
C PHE A 71 9.65 5.62 0.64
N VAL A 72 8.72 4.87 0.03
CA VAL A 72 8.77 4.58 -1.40
C VAL A 72 8.58 5.86 -2.23
N VAL A 73 7.69 6.78 -1.81
CA VAL A 73 7.54 8.10 -2.43
C VAL A 73 8.83 8.92 -2.34
N PHE A 74 9.54 8.88 -1.21
CA PHE A 74 10.89 9.44 -1.09
C PHE A 74 11.83 8.85 -2.15
N LEU A 75 11.88 7.53 -2.29
CA LEU A 75 12.75 6.86 -3.28
C LEU A 75 12.41 7.24 -4.72
N ILE A 76 11.12 7.36 -5.06
CA ILE A 76 10.66 7.80 -6.37
C ILE A 76 11.14 9.22 -6.66
N SER A 77 10.89 10.16 -5.73
CA SER A 77 11.27 11.57 -5.89
C SER A 77 12.78 11.73 -5.99
N ASN A 78 13.55 11.04 -5.13
CA ASN A 78 15.01 11.07 -5.18
C ASN A 78 15.55 10.47 -6.48
N LYS A 79 14.91 9.43 -7.05
CA LYS A 79 15.30 8.84 -8.33
C LYS A 79 15.06 9.79 -9.51
N LEU A 80 13.94 10.51 -9.50
CA LEU A 80 13.57 11.46 -10.57
C LEU A 80 14.40 12.74 -10.54
N TYR A 81 14.60 13.32 -9.35
CA TYR A 81 15.17 14.65 -9.20
C TYR A 81 16.60 14.68 -8.65
N LYS A 82 17.09 13.55 -8.11
CA LYS A 82 18.42 13.42 -7.49
C LYS A 82 18.68 14.49 -6.42
N ASN A 83 17.64 14.85 -5.68
CA ASN A 83 17.68 15.87 -4.65
C ASN A 83 17.02 15.33 -3.37
N PHE A 84 17.83 15.22 -2.31
CA PHE A 84 17.41 14.65 -1.03
C PHE A 84 16.35 15.51 -0.33
N ASP A 85 16.53 16.82 -0.29
CA ASP A 85 15.62 17.73 0.42
C ASP A 85 14.24 17.76 -0.25
N LEU A 86 14.20 17.79 -1.59
CA LEU A 86 12.96 17.67 -2.35
C LEU A 86 12.28 16.32 -2.11
N ALA A 87 13.05 15.23 -2.08
CA ALA A 87 12.51 13.90 -1.81
C ALA A 87 11.93 13.80 -0.40
N LEU A 88 12.62 14.34 0.61
CA LEU A 88 12.16 14.39 1.99
C LEU A 88 10.88 15.21 2.11
N LEU A 89 10.84 16.40 1.49
CA LEU A 89 9.66 17.25 1.47
C LEU A 89 8.49 16.52 0.79
N THR A 90 8.71 15.87 -0.34
CA THR A 90 7.66 15.12 -1.08
C THR A 90 7.07 14.00 -0.21
N ALA A 91 7.93 13.23 0.46
CA ALA A 91 7.51 12.12 1.31
C ALA A 91 6.79 12.61 2.58
N ALA A 92 7.27 13.69 3.19
CA ALA A 92 6.62 14.34 4.33
C ALA A 92 5.26 14.91 3.94
N SER A 93 5.17 15.59 2.78
CA SER A 93 3.91 16.09 2.24
C SER A 93 2.92 14.95 2.03
N PHE A 94 3.31 13.87 1.35
CA PHE A 94 2.47 12.68 1.17
C PHE A 94 1.99 12.11 2.50
N PHE A 95 2.89 11.93 3.47
CA PHE A 95 2.55 11.36 4.77
C PHE A 95 1.58 12.22 5.57
N LEU A 96 1.70 13.55 5.44
CA LEU A 96 0.86 14.53 6.14
C LEU A 96 -0.40 14.90 5.36
N MET A 97 -0.60 14.42 4.13
CA MET A 97 -1.81 14.68 3.36
C MET A 97 -3.05 14.28 4.17
N PRO A 98 -4.10 15.12 4.24
CA PRO A 98 -5.31 14.80 5.01
C PRO A 98 -5.92 13.45 4.61
N ALA A 99 -5.95 13.13 3.31
CA ALA A 99 -6.45 11.86 2.81
C ALA A 99 -5.65 10.65 3.33
N VAL A 100 -4.31 10.72 3.34
CA VAL A 100 -3.43 9.68 3.87
C VAL A 100 -3.61 9.56 5.39
N SER A 101 -3.67 10.70 6.07
CA SER A 101 -3.89 10.75 7.51
C SER A 101 -5.20 10.09 7.92
N VAL A 102 -6.32 10.45 7.29
CA VAL A 102 -7.64 9.86 7.57
C VAL A 102 -7.69 8.39 7.15
N SER A 103 -7.27 8.06 5.93
CA SER A 103 -7.26 6.68 5.42
C SER A 103 -6.47 5.75 6.34
N SER A 104 -5.37 6.23 6.91
CA SER A 104 -4.54 5.41 7.77
C SER A 104 -5.24 4.94 9.06
N PHE A 105 -6.34 5.57 9.51
CA PHE A 105 -7.13 5.11 10.67
C PHE A 105 -7.98 3.86 10.37
N LEU A 106 -8.15 3.56 9.09
CA LEU A 106 -8.99 2.47 8.60
C LEU A 106 -8.11 1.41 7.94
N VAL A 107 -8.38 0.15 8.26
CA VAL A 107 -7.80 -0.97 7.52
C VAL A 107 -8.60 -1.18 6.25
N SER A 108 -8.02 -0.80 5.11
CA SER A 108 -8.69 -0.86 3.82
C SER A 108 -7.78 -1.38 2.71
N THR A 109 -8.40 -1.90 1.65
CA THR A 109 -7.68 -2.38 0.46
C THR A 109 -6.91 -1.26 -0.24
N ASP A 110 -7.35 -0.01 -0.08
CA ASP A 110 -6.70 1.16 -0.67
C ASP A 110 -5.30 1.42 -0.08
N VAL A 111 -5.10 1.13 1.21
CA VAL A 111 -3.79 1.29 1.83
C VAL A 111 -2.75 0.35 1.22
N ILE A 112 -3.16 -0.91 1.02
CA ILE A 112 -2.29 -1.93 0.42
C ILE A 112 -2.07 -1.64 -1.07
N LEU A 113 -3.10 -1.18 -1.78
CA LEU A 113 -3.00 -0.75 -3.18
C LEU A 113 -1.97 0.38 -3.33
N VAL A 114 -2.04 1.44 -2.52
CA VAL A 114 -1.13 2.59 -2.62
C VAL A 114 0.33 2.16 -2.43
N LEU A 115 0.61 1.26 -1.48
CA LEU A 115 1.95 0.72 -1.29
C LEU A 115 2.46 0.01 -2.54
N PHE A 116 1.73 -1.01 -3.02
CA PHE A 116 2.21 -1.80 -4.17
C PHE A 116 2.19 -1.02 -5.47
N TRP A 117 1.27 -0.07 -5.64
CA TRP A 117 1.27 0.87 -6.75
C TRP A 117 2.53 1.75 -6.74
N SER A 118 2.90 2.30 -5.58
CA SER A 118 4.13 3.11 -5.46
C SER A 118 5.38 2.28 -5.71
N LEU A 119 5.44 1.04 -5.21
CA LEU A 119 6.55 0.11 -5.51
C LEU A 119 6.63 -0.22 -7.00
N ALA A 120 5.48 -0.44 -7.65
CA ALA A 120 5.41 -0.65 -9.09
C ALA A 120 5.89 0.58 -9.86
N LEU A 121 5.51 1.81 -9.47
CA LEU A 121 6.03 3.04 -10.08
C LEU A 121 7.55 3.17 -9.94
N LEU A 122 8.08 2.95 -8.73
CA LEU A 122 9.53 2.97 -8.50
C LEU A 122 10.23 1.94 -9.39
N GLN A 123 9.67 0.73 -9.48
CA GLN A 123 10.24 -0.35 -10.28
C GLN A 123 10.15 -0.04 -11.79
N THR A 124 9.11 0.62 -12.27
CA THR A 124 9.02 1.12 -13.66
C THR A 124 10.17 2.08 -13.97
N LEU A 125 10.52 2.98 -13.05
CA LEU A 125 11.68 3.87 -13.22
C LEU A 125 13.00 3.08 -13.26
N ILE A 126 13.13 2.03 -12.44
CA ILE A 126 14.32 1.16 -12.42
C ILE A 126 14.43 0.39 -13.75
N VAL A 127 13.35 -0.19 -14.24
CA VAL A 127 13.30 -0.90 -15.53
C VAL A 127 13.66 0.03 -16.69
N LYS A 128 13.17 1.28 -16.68
CA LYS A 128 13.45 2.28 -17.72
C LYS A 128 14.94 2.64 -17.81
N GLU A 129 15.67 2.63 -16.70
CA GLU A 129 17.12 2.89 -16.68
C GLU A 129 17.97 1.63 -16.89
N LYS A 130 17.55 0.50 -16.30
CA LYS A 130 18.29 -0.76 -16.28
C LYS A 130 17.34 -1.92 -16.62
N PRO A 131 17.02 -2.13 -17.90
CA PRO A 131 16.16 -3.23 -18.29
C PRO A 131 16.87 -4.56 -18.01
N SER A 132 16.25 -5.41 -17.20
CA SER A 132 16.74 -6.76 -16.90
C SER A 132 15.54 -7.67 -16.63
N PHE A 133 15.70 -8.96 -16.91
CA PHE A 133 14.64 -9.96 -16.69
C PHE A 133 14.12 -9.92 -15.25
N LEU A 134 15.02 -9.82 -14.27
CA LEU A 134 14.67 -9.75 -12.85
C LEU A 134 13.91 -8.46 -12.51
N ASN A 135 14.27 -7.32 -13.11
CA ASN A 135 13.56 -6.06 -12.88
C ASN A 135 12.13 -6.08 -13.43
N PHE A 136 11.90 -6.76 -14.56
CA PHE A 136 10.55 -6.97 -15.10
C PHE A 136 9.73 -7.94 -14.25
N ILE A 137 10.33 -9.02 -13.73
CA ILE A 137 9.65 -9.92 -12.78
C ILE A 137 9.21 -9.14 -11.55
N LEU A 138 10.10 -8.37 -10.93
CA LEU A 138 9.76 -7.56 -9.75
C LEU A 138 8.64 -6.57 -10.03
N LEU A 139 8.64 -5.95 -11.21
CA LEU A 139 7.54 -5.07 -11.63
C LEU A 139 6.22 -5.84 -11.71
N GLY A 140 6.22 -7.00 -12.36
CA GLY A 140 5.06 -7.88 -12.45
C GLY A 140 4.55 -8.34 -11.09
N VAL A 141 5.46 -8.65 -10.15
CA VAL A 141 5.12 -9.00 -8.76
C VAL A 141 4.44 -7.84 -8.06
N PHE A 142 4.97 -6.62 -8.13
CA PHE A 142 4.33 -5.47 -7.48
C PHE A 142 2.98 -5.12 -8.10
N VAL A 143 2.84 -5.19 -9.43
CA VAL A 143 1.54 -4.99 -10.11
C VAL A 143 0.56 -6.10 -9.75
N GLY A 144 1.00 -7.35 -9.69
CA GLY A 144 0.19 -8.49 -9.27
C GLY A 144 -0.29 -8.36 -7.83
N LEU A 145 0.60 -7.95 -6.91
CA LEU A 145 0.23 -7.68 -5.52
C LEU A 145 -0.72 -6.49 -5.38
N ALA A 146 -0.55 -5.43 -6.19
CA ALA A 146 -1.51 -4.33 -6.25
C ALA A 146 -2.90 -4.83 -6.72
N PHE A 147 -2.94 -5.72 -7.71
CA PHE A 147 -4.18 -6.33 -8.21
C PHE A 147 -4.84 -7.25 -7.18
N LEU A 148 -4.03 -8.03 -6.46
CA LEU A 148 -4.47 -8.85 -5.32
C LEU A 148 -4.85 -8.01 -4.10
N ALA A 149 -4.55 -6.70 -4.07
CA ALA A 149 -5.07 -5.76 -3.08
C ALA A 149 -6.41 -5.18 -3.52
N LYS A 150 -6.49 -4.68 -4.77
CA LYS A 150 -7.70 -4.06 -5.32
C LYS A 150 -7.67 -4.13 -6.85
N TYR A 151 -8.77 -4.59 -7.47
CA TYR A 151 -8.88 -4.73 -8.93
C TYR A 151 -8.67 -3.43 -9.72
N ALA A 152 -8.84 -2.27 -9.06
CA ALA A 152 -8.50 -0.96 -9.61
C ALA A 152 -7.00 -0.85 -10.03
N ALA A 153 -6.12 -1.74 -9.57
CA ALA A 153 -4.76 -1.84 -10.06
C ALA A 153 -4.66 -2.08 -11.58
N ILE A 154 -5.74 -2.52 -12.24
CA ILE A 154 -5.81 -2.61 -13.72
C ILE A 154 -5.44 -1.30 -14.41
N TYR A 155 -5.76 -0.15 -13.78
CA TYR A 155 -5.43 1.15 -14.33
C TYR A 155 -3.91 1.36 -14.44
N PHE A 156 -3.10 0.67 -13.64
CA PHE A 156 -1.65 0.73 -13.75
C PHE A 156 -1.17 0.19 -15.11
N ILE A 157 -1.77 -0.92 -15.55
CA ILE A 157 -1.46 -1.53 -16.85
C ILE A 157 -1.86 -0.57 -17.98
N VAL A 158 -3.00 0.09 -17.86
CA VAL A 158 -3.43 1.15 -18.79
C VAL A 158 -2.41 2.29 -18.83
N SER A 159 -1.94 2.77 -17.67
CA SER A 159 -0.89 3.80 -17.60
C SER A 159 0.43 3.36 -18.25
N LEU A 160 0.84 2.11 -18.07
CA LEU A 160 2.04 1.57 -18.73
C LEU A 160 1.89 1.58 -20.26
N ILE A 161 0.72 1.21 -20.78
CA ILE A 161 0.44 1.23 -22.22
C ILE A 161 0.60 2.66 -22.77
N PHE A 162 0.02 3.66 -22.10
CA PHE A 162 0.19 5.07 -22.50
C PHE A 162 1.66 5.51 -22.48
N LEU A 163 2.42 5.10 -21.46
CA LEU A 163 3.84 5.42 -21.34
C LEU A 163 4.70 4.80 -22.47
N PHE A 164 4.26 3.68 -23.06
CA PHE A 164 4.90 3.13 -24.26
C PHE A 164 4.63 3.98 -25.50
N PHE A 165 3.43 4.54 -25.65
CA PHE A 165 3.07 5.39 -26.78
C PHE A 165 3.70 6.78 -26.73
N GLU A 166 3.99 7.34 -25.53
CA GLU A 166 4.66 8.65 -25.41
C GLU A 166 6.11 8.63 -25.97
N LYS A 167 6.69 7.44 -26.13
CA LYS A 167 8.07 7.24 -26.63
C LYS A 167 8.16 6.83 -28.10
N THR A 168 7.04 6.69 -28.80
CA THR A 168 6.99 6.53 -30.27
C THR A 168 6.72 7.89 -30.92
#